data_AF-A0A150N369-F1
#
_entry.id   AF-A0A150N369-F1
#
_cell.length_a   1.000
_cell.length_b   1.000
_cell.length_c   1.000
_cell.angle_alpha   90.00
_cell.angle_beta   90.00
_cell.angle_gamma   90.00
#
_symmetry.space_group_name_H-M   'P 1'
#
loop_
_entity.id
_entity.type
_entity.pdbx_description
1 polymer ?
#
loop_
_entity_poly.entity_id
_entity_poly.type
_entity_poly.pdbx_seq_one_letter_code
_entity_poly.pdbx_strand_id
1 'polypeptide(L)'
;MMSDHAEAAEASVNYDQIVPAAKQYVGVPYRWGGTTANGFDCSGFIQHVYQSIGIDMPRTTADMYRMGKQVEKGDLRVGDLVFFNTNGKGVSHAGIYIGNNRFIHASSSKGVIISSLNDPYYWSKTYVGARRVLAYRLAPGRFQDVSPSHWAFDEVRTLSEQELVIGYEDSYFKPNEPITRAEVAAYLAEYLDLNLSDRSVTFKDVPSGYWALGAIRAIQKEGIMNGSNGEFRPEETLTRAQLAAVLTRAFRLQPPTTMNPFTDVPPSFWAYRDIQALAASGITTGRSDGSFGPNEPVTRVQFAAFLYRAMNQ
;
A
#
# COMPACT_ATOMS: atom_id res chain seq x y z
N MET A 1 -14.51 -5.22 41.10
CA MET A 1 -14.24 -3.99 40.32
C MET A 1 -13.30 -4.39 39.20
N MET A 2 -13.86 -4.70 38.05
CA MET A 2 -13.11 -4.96 36.82
C MET A 2 -12.66 -3.61 36.29
N SER A 3 -11.34 -3.40 36.21
CA SER A 3 -10.74 -2.25 35.57
C SER A 3 -10.78 -2.48 34.06
N ASP A 4 -11.75 -1.84 33.41
CA ASP A 4 -11.73 -1.59 31.97
C ASP A 4 -10.50 -0.73 31.64
N HIS A 5 -9.40 -1.37 31.29
CA HIS A 5 -8.36 -0.75 30.49
C HIS A 5 -8.66 -1.09 29.04
N ALA A 6 -9.55 -0.30 28.43
CA ALA A 6 -9.50 -0.08 27.00
C ALA A 6 -8.17 0.62 26.71
N GLU A 7 -7.16 -0.18 26.43
CA GLU A 7 -5.90 0.26 25.85
C GLU A 7 -6.25 0.93 24.52
N ALA A 8 -6.28 2.26 24.53
CA ALA A 8 -6.41 3.04 23.32
C ALA A 8 -5.25 2.61 22.42
N ALA A 9 -5.58 1.93 21.31
CA ALA A 9 -4.59 1.48 20.35
C ALA A 9 -3.72 2.68 19.96
N GLU A 10 -2.45 2.68 20.37
CA GLU A 10 -1.46 3.56 19.76
C GLU A 10 -1.59 3.36 18.25
N ALA A 11 -1.77 4.45 17.51
CA ALA A 11 -1.88 4.41 16.06
C ALA A 11 -0.55 3.88 15.51
N SER A 12 -0.45 2.57 15.36
CA SER A 12 0.75 1.88 14.88
C SER A 12 1.10 2.39 13.49
N VAL A 13 2.38 2.65 13.25
CA VAL A 13 2.85 3.05 11.92
C VAL A 13 2.49 1.98 10.89
N ASN A 14 1.74 2.39 9.86
CA ASN A 14 1.29 1.52 8.78
C ASN A 14 2.25 1.60 7.59
N TYR A 15 3.13 0.63 7.46
CA TYR A 15 4.13 0.62 6.38
C TYR A 15 3.52 0.35 5.00
N ASP A 16 2.31 -0.22 4.92
CA ASP A 16 1.58 -0.39 3.64
C ASP A 16 1.33 0.94 2.92
N GLN A 17 1.34 2.06 3.67
CA GLN A 17 1.07 3.39 3.12
C GLN A 17 2.30 4.03 2.46
N ILE A 18 3.51 3.46 2.62
CA ILE A 18 4.76 4.13 2.21
C ILE A 18 4.83 4.41 0.70
N VAL A 19 4.47 3.43 -0.13
CA VAL A 19 4.54 3.55 -1.60
C VAL A 19 3.51 4.54 -2.13
N PRO A 20 2.20 4.43 -1.81
CA PRO A 20 1.20 5.40 -2.27
C PRO A 20 1.51 6.81 -1.74
N ALA A 21 1.98 6.93 -0.49
CA ALA A 21 2.41 8.20 0.08
C ALA A 21 3.59 8.81 -0.70
N ALA A 22 4.51 8.00 -1.21
CA ALA A 22 5.63 8.48 -2.04
C ALA A 22 5.20 8.82 -3.47
N LYS A 23 4.46 7.91 -4.13
CA LYS A 23 4.13 7.99 -5.55
C LYS A 23 3.19 9.15 -5.89
N GLN A 24 2.35 9.59 -4.97
CA GLN A 24 1.50 10.77 -5.21
C GLN A 24 2.29 12.06 -5.50
N TYR A 25 3.58 12.12 -5.13
CA TYR A 25 4.42 13.30 -5.38
C TYR A 25 5.21 13.23 -6.69
N VAL A 26 5.06 12.17 -7.50
CA VAL A 26 5.71 12.09 -8.81
C VAL A 26 5.38 13.32 -9.65
N GLY A 27 6.41 13.95 -10.21
CA GLY A 27 6.33 15.19 -10.98
C GLY A 27 6.47 16.48 -10.17
N VAL A 28 6.45 16.43 -8.83
CA VAL A 28 6.71 17.63 -8.01
C VAL A 28 8.13 18.15 -8.30
N PRO A 29 8.31 19.44 -8.64
CA PRO A 29 9.62 19.98 -9.03
C PRO A 29 10.69 19.86 -7.96
N TYR A 30 11.95 19.81 -8.38
CA TYR A 30 13.07 19.90 -7.46
C TYR A 30 13.25 21.33 -6.95
N ARG A 31 13.48 21.50 -5.65
CA ARG A 31 13.92 22.76 -5.03
C ARG A 31 14.95 22.47 -3.96
N TRP A 32 16.14 23.04 -4.10
CA TRP A 32 17.18 22.94 -3.06
C TRP A 32 16.64 23.47 -1.74
N GLY A 33 16.76 22.70 -0.66
CA GLY A 33 16.20 23.07 0.64
C GLY A 33 14.70 22.75 0.80
N GLY A 34 14.00 22.34 -0.26
CA GLY A 34 12.55 22.17 -0.28
C GLY A 34 12.05 20.93 0.46
N THR A 35 10.94 21.09 1.19
CA THR A 35 10.35 20.06 2.08
C THR A 35 8.84 19.91 1.92
N THR A 36 8.25 20.50 0.86
CA THR A 36 6.79 20.50 0.65
C THR A 36 6.42 20.15 -0.78
N ALA A 37 5.13 19.89 -0.99
CA ALA A 37 4.51 19.64 -2.30
C ALA A 37 4.73 20.75 -3.36
N ASN A 38 5.23 21.93 -2.98
CA ASN A 38 5.61 23.00 -3.91
C ASN A 38 7.01 22.82 -4.52
N GLY A 39 7.79 21.90 -3.95
CA GLY A 39 9.07 21.45 -4.46
C GLY A 39 9.93 20.84 -3.36
N PHE A 40 10.62 19.76 -3.71
CA PHE A 40 11.44 18.98 -2.78
C PHE A 40 12.91 18.95 -3.19
N ASP A 41 13.82 18.86 -2.23
CA ASP A 41 15.09 18.18 -2.45
C ASP A 41 15.03 16.71 -2.03
N CYS A 42 16.11 15.95 -2.22
CA CYS A 42 16.09 14.51 -1.99
C CYS A 42 15.75 14.12 -0.55
N SER A 43 16.37 14.77 0.45
CA SER A 43 16.09 14.48 1.85
C SER A 43 14.79 15.12 2.34
N GLY A 44 14.39 16.27 1.82
CA GLY A 44 13.10 16.89 2.11
C GLY A 44 11.91 16.07 1.59
N PHE A 45 12.06 15.42 0.43
CA PHE A 45 11.10 14.44 -0.06
C PHE A 45 10.98 13.23 0.87
N ILE A 46 12.12 12.63 1.25
CA ILE A 46 12.13 11.47 2.17
C ILE A 46 11.50 11.83 3.51
N GLN A 47 11.87 12.97 4.11
CA GLN A 47 11.26 13.46 5.35
C GLN A 47 9.74 13.56 5.23
N HIS A 48 9.25 14.15 4.14
CA HIS A 48 7.83 14.37 3.94
C HIS A 48 7.04 13.06 3.84
N VAL A 49 7.55 12.09 3.09
CA VAL A 49 6.91 10.77 2.94
C VAL A 49 6.93 10.01 4.27
N TYR A 50 8.06 9.95 4.95
CA TYR A 50 8.18 9.22 6.21
C TYR A 50 7.38 9.85 7.35
N GLN A 51 7.28 11.19 7.40
CA GLN A 51 6.41 11.87 8.36
C GLN A 51 4.94 11.50 8.16
N SER A 52 4.51 11.29 6.91
CA SER A 52 3.11 10.95 6.62
C SER A 52 2.69 9.58 7.17
N ILE A 53 3.66 8.71 7.45
CA ILE A 53 3.44 7.44 8.16
C ILE A 53 3.91 7.51 9.62
N GLY A 54 4.24 8.69 10.15
CA GLY A 54 4.58 8.86 11.57
C GLY A 54 6.05 8.58 11.93
N ILE A 55 6.97 8.58 10.96
CA ILE A 55 8.41 8.41 11.22
C ILE A 55 9.16 9.72 10.99
N ASP A 56 9.84 10.19 12.03
CA ASP A 56 10.69 11.37 11.96
C ASP A 56 12.04 11.04 11.32
N MET A 57 12.45 11.88 10.37
CA MET A 57 13.69 11.71 9.61
C MET A 57 14.56 12.97 9.71
N PRO A 58 15.90 12.85 9.77
CA PRO A 58 16.81 13.99 9.84
C PRO A 58 16.86 14.72 8.49
N ARG A 59 17.32 15.98 8.50
CA ARG A 59 17.24 16.84 7.32
C ARG A 59 18.26 16.50 6.22
N THR A 60 19.39 15.91 6.57
CA THR A 60 20.51 15.69 5.64
C THR A 60 20.61 14.22 5.23
N THR A 61 20.98 13.97 3.97
CA THR A 61 21.22 12.61 3.47
C THR A 61 22.37 11.91 4.19
N ALA A 62 23.37 12.68 4.65
CA ALA A 62 24.49 12.16 5.43
C ALA A 62 24.03 11.62 6.80
N ASP A 63 23.12 12.31 7.47
CA ASP A 63 22.55 11.85 8.76
C ASP A 63 21.60 10.67 8.54
N MET A 64 20.75 10.72 7.49
CA MET A 64 19.93 9.58 7.09
C MET A 64 20.78 8.33 6.81
N TYR A 65 21.97 8.49 6.22
CA TYR A 65 22.88 7.38 5.96
C TYR A 65 23.52 6.80 7.23
N ARG A 66 23.41 7.46 8.39
CA ARG A 66 23.86 6.93 9.69
C ARG A 66 22.73 6.28 10.48
N MET A 67 21.48 6.43 10.04
CA MET A 67 20.32 5.86 10.71
C MET A 67 20.11 4.38 10.36
N GLY A 68 19.40 3.71 11.25
CA GLY A 68 18.86 2.38 11.00
C GLY A 68 19.95 1.31 10.76
N LYS A 69 19.52 0.19 10.19
CA LYS A 69 20.40 -0.94 9.89
C LYS A 69 20.98 -0.80 8.48
N GLN A 70 22.27 -1.10 8.30
CA GLN A 70 22.85 -1.27 6.96
C GLN A 70 22.19 -2.45 6.23
N VAL A 71 21.86 -2.25 4.96
CA VAL A 71 21.25 -3.30 4.12
C VAL A 71 22.11 -3.51 2.88
N GLU A 72 22.31 -4.77 2.52
CA GLU A 72 22.93 -5.13 1.25
C GLU A 72 21.96 -4.91 0.09
N LYS A 73 22.48 -4.63 -1.10
CA LYS A 73 21.63 -4.33 -2.28
C LYS A 73 20.67 -5.48 -2.61
N GLY A 74 21.07 -6.74 -2.38
CA GLY A 74 20.22 -7.91 -2.61
C GLY A 74 19.13 -8.13 -1.56
N ASP A 75 19.24 -7.48 -0.40
CA ASP A 75 18.31 -7.61 0.73
C ASP A 75 17.36 -6.42 0.86
N LEU A 76 17.35 -5.53 -0.15
CA LEU A 76 16.49 -4.36 -0.19
C LEU A 76 15.02 -4.76 -0.06
N ARG A 77 14.31 -4.02 0.78
CA ARG A 77 12.86 -4.13 0.96
C ARG A 77 12.18 -2.80 0.75
N VAL A 78 10.92 -2.82 0.32
CA VAL A 78 10.09 -1.60 0.20
C VAL A 78 10.21 -0.75 1.47
N GLY A 79 10.47 0.54 1.25
CA GLY A 79 10.75 1.52 2.29
C GLY A 79 12.24 1.78 2.48
N ASP A 80 13.14 0.81 2.30
CA ASP A 80 14.57 1.03 2.54
C ASP A 80 15.11 2.26 1.79
N LEU A 81 15.96 3.03 2.46
CA LEU A 81 16.58 4.21 1.87
C LEU A 81 17.81 3.78 1.08
N VAL A 82 17.90 4.24 -0.17
CA VAL A 82 19.03 3.98 -1.06
C VAL A 82 19.82 5.27 -1.28
N PHE A 83 21.15 5.16 -1.24
CA PHE A 83 22.05 6.32 -1.20
C PHE A 83 23.06 6.28 -2.33
N PHE A 84 23.42 7.47 -2.83
CA PHE A 84 24.27 7.62 -4.01
C PHE A 84 25.29 8.74 -3.85
N ASN A 85 26.43 8.60 -4.55
CA ASN A 85 27.48 9.60 -4.71
C ASN A 85 27.39 10.21 -6.12
N THR A 86 26.56 11.24 -6.25
CA THR A 86 26.27 11.94 -7.51
C THR A 86 27.14 13.17 -7.74
N ASN A 87 27.88 13.63 -6.72
CA ASN A 87 28.73 14.83 -6.80
C ASN A 87 30.24 14.55 -6.58
N GLY A 88 30.62 13.27 -6.43
CA GLY A 88 31.99 12.83 -6.22
C GLY A 88 32.49 12.89 -4.77
N LYS A 89 31.67 13.33 -3.81
CA LYS A 89 32.06 13.50 -2.39
C LYS A 89 31.08 12.80 -1.44
N GLY A 90 31.27 11.49 -1.27
CA GLY A 90 30.48 10.70 -0.32
C GLY A 90 28.99 10.62 -0.70
N VAL A 91 28.13 10.41 0.30
CA VAL A 91 26.67 10.36 0.09
C VAL A 91 26.15 11.76 -0.21
N SER A 92 25.61 11.96 -1.41
CA SER A 92 25.11 13.26 -1.88
C SER A 92 23.67 13.24 -2.39
N HIS A 93 23.09 12.05 -2.56
CA HIS A 93 21.71 11.87 -3.01
C HIS A 93 21.09 10.64 -2.37
N ALA A 94 19.77 10.63 -2.24
CA ALA A 94 19.03 9.52 -1.66
C ALA A 94 17.65 9.37 -2.29
N GLY A 95 17.04 8.19 -2.10
CA GLY A 95 15.65 7.91 -2.44
C GLY A 95 15.09 6.74 -1.64
N ILE A 96 13.82 6.44 -1.87
CA ILE A 96 13.08 5.37 -1.19
C ILE A 96 12.95 4.19 -2.15
N TYR A 97 13.35 3.00 -1.73
CA TYR A 97 13.15 1.78 -2.49
C TYR A 97 11.66 1.39 -2.50
N ILE A 98 11.13 1.07 -3.68
CA ILE A 98 9.71 0.78 -3.90
C ILE A 98 9.49 -0.59 -4.57
N GLY A 99 10.43 -1.51 -4.37
CA GLY A 99 10.38 -2.85 -4.92
C GLY A 99 10.88 -2.94 -6.37
N ASN A 100 11.06 -4.17 -6.85
CA ASN A 100 11.42 -4.47 -8.25
C ASN A 100 12.66 -3.71 -8.76
N ASN A 101 13.70 -3.52 -7.92
CA ASN A 101 14.88 -2.72 -8.25
C ASN A 101 14.58 -1.26 -8.65
N ARG A 102 13.41 -0.73 -8.25
CA ARG A 102 13.02 0.66 -8.49
C ARG A 102 13.11 1.47 -7.21
N PHE A 103 13.42 2.74 -7.35
CA PHE A 103 13.42 3.69 -6.24
C PHE A 103 12.84 5.03 -6.69
N ILE A 104 12.18 5.71 -5.77
CA ILE A 104 11.59 7.04 -5.99
C ILE A 104 12.45 8.11 -5.31
N HIS A 105 12.73 9.20 -6.03
CA HIS A 105 13.62 10.26 -5.54
C HIS A 105 13.35 11.60 -6.22
N ALA A 106 13.77 12.70 -5.59
CA ALA A 106 13.72 14.05 -6.18
C ALA A 106 14.94 14.29 -7.08
N SER A 107 14.78 14.20 -8.41
CA SER A 107 15.80 14.53 -9.41
C SER A 107 15.93 16.04 -9.62
N SER A 108 17.16 16.56 -9.61
CA SER A 108 17.44 17.99 -9.82
C SER A 108 16.93 18.54 -11.16
N SER A 109 16.73 17.69 -12.17
CA SER A 109 16.28 18.09 -13.51
C SER A 109 14.85 17.69 -13.84
N LYS A 110 14.30 16.66 -13.19
CA LYS A 110 12.99 16.08 -13.53
C LYS A 110 11.97 16.10 -12.38
N GLY A 111 12.33 16.66 -11.23
CA GLY A 111 11.49 16.59 -10.03
C GLY A 111 11.44 15.18 -9.45
N VAL A 112 10.41 14.87 -8.68
CA VAL A 112 10.21 13.53 -8.11
C VAL A 112 9.92 12.54 -9.23
N ILE A 113 10.78 11.52 -9.38
CA ILE A 113 10.68 10.48 -10.41
C ILE A 113 11.00 9.11 -9.83
N ILE A 114 10.61 8.07 -10.57
CA ILE A 114 11.00 6.68 -10.32
C ILE A 114 12.15 6.32 -11.27
N SER A 115 13.22 5.78 -10.71
CA SER A 115 14.41 5.33 -11.44
C SER A 115 14.71 3.86 -11.13
N SER A 116 15.48 3.22 -12.01
CA SER A 116 15.97 1.84 -11.81
C SER A 116 17.35 1.84 -11.15
N LEU A 117 17.52 1.05 -10.09
CA LEU A 117 18.82 0.74 -9.47
C LEU A 117 19.74 -0.10 -10.36
N ASN A 118 19.18 -0.69 -11.41
CA ASN A 118 19.90 -1.50 -12.39
C ASN A 118 20.30 -0.68 -13.62
N ASP A 119 20.05 0.64 -13.65
CA ASP A 119 20.59 1.52 -14.68
C ASP A 119 22.13 1.42 -14.71
N PRO A 120 22.73 0.84 -15.77
CA PRO A 120 24.17 0.61 -15.84
C PRO A 120 24.96 1.89 -16.08
N TYR A 121 24.31 2.99 -16.47
CA TYR A 121 24.99 4.21 -16.89
C TYR A 121 25.26 5.16 -15.73
N TYR A 122 24.30 5.31 -14.81
CA TYR A 122 24.40 6.30 -13.74
C TYR A 122 24.12 5.72 -12.35
N TRP A 123 22.93 5.18 -12.10
CA TRP A 123 22.52 4.83 -10.74
C TRP A 123 23.29 3.65 -10.15
N SER A 124 23.60 2.63 -10.95
CA SER A 124 24.41 1.49 -10.48
C SER A 124 25.84 1.92 -10.11
N LYS A 125 26.45 2.82 -10.88
CA LYS A 125 27.83 3.31 -10.67
C LYS A 125 27.96 4.25 -9.48
N THR A 126 26.89 4.98 -9.17
CA THR A 126 26.86 5.97 -8.08
C THR A 126 26.32 5.39 -6.78
N TYR A 127 25.80 4.16 -6.78
CA TYR A 127 25.24 3.51 -5.59
C TYR A 127 26.30 3.35 -4.48
N VAL A 128 25.98 3.84 -3.29
CA VAL A 128 26.87 3.80 -2.11
C VAL A 128 26.43 2.72 -1.13
N GLY A 129 25.12 2.56 -0.92
CA GLY A 129 24.57 1.60 0.04
C GLY A 129 23.12 1.91 0.38
N ALA A 130 22.57 1.15 1.34
CA ALA A 130 21.21 1.30 1.81
C ALA A 130 21.05 1.22 3.32
N ARG A 131 19.99 1.84 3.83
CA ARG A 131 19.60 1.84 5.24
C ARG A 131 18.13 1.45 5.41
N ARG A 132 17.88 0.52 6.32
CA ARG A 132 16.54 0.15 6.79
C ARG A 132 16.23 0.91 8.06
N VAL A 133 15.28 1.83 7.96
CA VAL A 133 14.78 2.63 9.08
C VAL A 133 13.44 2.13 9.61
N LEU A 134 12.70 1.36 8.81
CA LEU A 134 11.48 0.69 9.22
C LEU A 134 11.81 -0.45 10.19
N ALA A 135 11.14 -0.49 11.34
CA ALA A 135 11.41 -1.40 12.45
C ALA A 135 10.80 -2.80 12.23
N TYR A 136 11.13 -3.45 11.12
CA TYR A 136 10.74 -4.84 10.88
C TYR A 136 11.47 -5.78 11.85
N ARG A 137 10.71 -6.56 12.63
CA ARG A 137 11.28 -7.61 13.50
C ARG A 137 11.51 -8.93 12.76
N LEU A 138 10.74 -9.19 11.72
CA LEU A 138 10.74 -10.45 10.98
C LEU A 138 11.14 -10.25 9.51
N ALA A 139 11.43 -11.37 8.82
CA ALA A 139 11.64 -11.39 7.37
C ALA A 139 10.32 -11.13 6.62
N PRO A 140 10.33 -10.74 5.33
CA PRO A 140 9.11 -10.60 4.54
C PRO A 140 8.38 -11.95 4.53
N GLY A 141 7.06 -11.90 4.50
CA GLY A 141 6.23 -13.10 4.61
C GLY A 141 6.01 -13.61 6.04
N ARG A 142 6.60 -12.98 7.06
CA ARG A 142 6.43 -13.39 8.47
C ARG A 142 5.91 -12.24 9.31
N PHE A 143 4.85 -12.52 10.06
CA PHE A 143 4.23 -11.57 11.00
C PHE A 143 4.10 -12.19 12.38
N GLN A 144 4.14 -11.35 13.42
CA GLN A 144 4.02 -11.80 14.81
C GLN A 144 2.65 -12.41 15.13
N ASP A 145 1.61 -11.92 14.44
CA ASP A 145 0.20 -12.20 14.70
C ASP A 145 -0.47 -13.04 13.59
N VAL A 146 0.33 -13.61 12.68
CA VAL A 146 -0.13 -14.58 11.66
C VAL A 146 0.71 -15.85 11.76
N SER A 147 0.22 -16.82 12.54
CA SER A 147 0.93 -18.10 12.74
C SER A 147 0.94 -18.97 11.48
N PRO A 148 1.91 -19.89 11.31
CA PRO A 148 1.94 -20.85 10.19
C PRO A 148 0.70 -21.75 10.06
N SER A 149 -0.06 -21.94 11.14
CA SER A 149 -1.32 -22.70 11.13
C SER A 149 -2.55 -21.83 10.84
N HIS A 150 -2.38 -20.52 10.65
CA HIS A 150 -3.47 -19.62 10.30
C HIS A 150 -4.00 -19.95 8.89
N TRP A 151 -5.32 -19.95 8.70
CA TRP A 151 -5.96 -20.40 7.45
C TRP A 151 -5.54 -19.62 6.20
N ALA A 152 -5.12 -18.37 6.37
CA ALA A 152 -4.64 -17.47 5.32
C ALA A 152 -3.12 -17.26 5.33
N PHE A 153 -2.36 -18.12 6.03
CA PHE A 153 -0.93 -17.91 6.23
C PHE A 153 -0.18 -17.79 4.90
N ASP A 154 -0.44 -18.69 3.95
CA ASP A 154 0.27 -18.71 2.67
C ASP A 154 -0.09 -17.52 1.77
N GLU A 155 -1.36 -17.09 1.77
CA GLU A 155 -1.78 -15.90 1.03
C GLU A 155 -1.11 -14.64 1.58
N VAL A 156 -1.14 -14.44 2.90
CA VAL A 156 -0.50 -13.27 3.55
C VAL A 156 1.02 -13.32 3.36
N ARG A 157 1.63 -14.49 3.54
CA ARG A 157 3.07 -14.69 3.33
C ARG A 157 3.47 -14.30 1.92
N THR A 158 2.76 -14.81 0.91
CA THR A 158 3.10 -14.59 -0.50
C THR A 158 2.96 -13.12 -0.89
N LEU A 159 1.87 -12.46 -0.49
CA LEU A 159 1.69 -11.02 -0.76
C LEU A 159 2.78 -10.16 -0.11
N SER A 160 3.30 -10.58 1.05
CA SER A 160 4.37 -9.89 1.74
C SER A 160 5.75 -10.16 1.16
N GLU A 161 6.02 -11.39 0.71
CA GLU A 161 7.23 -11.71 -0.07
C GLU A 161 7.28 -10.94 -1.40
N GLN A 162 6.11 -10.66 -1.99
CA GLN A 162 5.96 -9.81 -3.17
C GLN A 162 5.99 -8.30 -2.85
N GLU A 163 6.16 -7.94 -1.58
CA GLU A 163 6.19 -6.55 -1.09
C GLU A 163 4.92 -5.75 -1.37
N LEU A 164 3.80 -6.43 -1.63
CA LEU A 164 2.49 -5.80 -1.81
C LEU A 164 1.81 -5.56 -0.46
N VAL A 165 2.05 -6.46 0.51
CA VAL A 165 1.59 -6.35 1.90
C VAL A 165 2.79 -6.32 2.83
N ILE A 166 3.07 -5.15 3.36
CA ILE A 166 4.21 -4.85 4.21
C ILE A 166 3.80 -4.95 5.69
N GLY A 167 2.56 -4.59 6.00
CA GLY A 167 1.98 -4.58 7.35
C GLY A 167 2.34 -3.31 8.14
N TYR A 168 2.45 -3.48 9.45
CA TYR A 168 2.73 -2.43 10.40
C TYR A 168 4.12 -2.60 11.01
N GLU A 169 4.51 -1.59 11.79
CA GLU A 169 5.67 -1.64 12.68
C GLU A 169 5.76 -2.96 13.46
N ASP A 170 7.00 -3.36 13.77
CA ASP A 170 7.33 -4.60 14.47
C ASP A 170 6.86 -5.88 13.76
N SER A 171 6.54 -5.81 12.47
CA SER A 171 6.02 -6.95 11.69
C SER A 171 4.69 -7.50 12.23
N TYR A 172 3.76 -6.60 12.57
CA TYR A 172 2.34 -6.95 12.76
C TYR A 172 1.56 -6.85 11.45
N PHE A 173 0.63 -7.77 11.22
CA PHE A 173 -0.28 -7.72 10.07
C PHE A 173 -1.67 -7.16 10.43
N LYS A 174 -2.08 -7.34 11.69
CA LYS A 174 -3.39 -7.02 12.24
C LYS A 174 -4.53 -7.74 11.51
N PRO A 175 -4.55 -9.09 11.50
CA PRO A 175 -5.42 -9.87 10.62
C PRO A 175 -6.91 -9.59 10.79
N ASN A 176 -7.35 -9.33 12.03
CA ASN A 176 -8.77 -9.16 12.37
C ASN A 176 -9.25 -7.70 12.30
N GLU A 177 -8.35 -6.74 12.11
CA GLU A 177 -8.76 -5.35 11.95
C GLU A 177 -9.52 -5.17 10.64
N PRO A 178 -10.61 -4.40 10.61
CA PRO A 178 -11.29 -4.04 9.37
C PRO A 178 -10.36 -3.28 8.43
N ILE A 179 -10.49 -3.52 7.12
CA ILE A 179 -9.74 -2.78 6.10
C ILE A 179 -10.55 -1.57 5.61
N THR A 180 -9.89 -0.43 5.45
CA THR A 180 -10.53 0.81 4.99
C THR A 180 -10.60 0.90 3.47
N ARG A 181 -11.45 1.81 2.97
CA ARG A 181 -11.58 2.12 1.55
C ARG A 181 -10.29 2.69 0.95
N ALA A 182 -9.56 3.52 1.70
CA ALA A 182 -8.28 4.05 1.26
C ALA A 182 -7.21 2.96 1.14
N GLU A 183 -7.16 2.02 2.10
CA GLU A 183 -6.23 0.89 2.06
C GLU A 183 -6.49 -0.01 0.84
N VAL A 184 -7.75 -0.39 0.60
CA VAL A 184 -8.10 -1.19 -0.59
C VAL A 184 -7.76 -0.45 -1.89
N ALA A 185 -8.03 0.85 -1.98
CA ALA A 185 -7.68 1.65 -3.16
C ALA A 185 -6.16 1.68 -3.37
N ALA A 186 -5.38 1.84 -2.31
CA ALA A 186 -3.92 1.83 -2.37
C ALA A 186 -3.38 0.48 -2.85
N TYR A 187 -3.78 -0.64 -2.24
CA TYR A 187 -3.32 -1.96 -2.65
C TYR A 187 -3.64 -2.26 -4.12
N LEU A 188 -4.87 -1.96 -4.56
CA LEU A 188 -5.27 -2.21 -5.94
C LEU A 188 -4.57 -1.27 -6.92
N ALA A 189 -4.39 0.01 -6.58
CA ALA A 189 -3.64 0.94 -7.42
C ALA A 189 -2.19 0.50 -7.60
N GLU A 190 -1.55 0.00 -6.54
CA GLU A 190 -0.18 -0.49 -6.62
C GLU A 190 -0.07 -1.81 -7.37
N TYR A 191 -0.97 -2.76 -7.11
CA TYR A 191 -0.99 -4.04 -7.84
C TYR A 191 -1.19 -3.83 -9.34
N LEU A 192 -2.09 -2.92 -9.74
CA LEU A 192 -2.37 -2.60 -11.13
C LEU A 192 -1.33 -1.65 -11.76
N ASP A 193 -0.28 -1.25 -11.02
CA ASP A 193 0.76 -0.27 -11.39
C ASP A 193 0.16 1.02 -12.00
N LEU A 194 -0.93 1.52 -11.41
CA LEU A 194 -1.62 2.70 -11.92
C LEU A 194 -0.77 3.97 -11.74
N ASN A 195 -1.09 5.03 -12.49
CA ASN A 195 -0.44 6.32 -12.30
C ASN A 195 -1.07 7.10 -11.13
N LEU A 196 -0.33 7.20 -10.03
CA LEU A 196 -0.73 7.92 -8.80
C LEU A 196 -0.39 9.43 -8.82
N SER A 197 0.16 9.97 -9.91
CA SER A 197 0.64 11.37 -9.93
C SER A 197 -0.46 12.43 -9.98
N ASP A 198 -1.73 12.05 -10.17
CA ASP A 198 -2.84 13.01 -10.16
C ASP A 198 -3.17 13.42 -8.72
N ARG A 199 -3.06 14.72 -8.46
CA ARG A 199 -3.28 15.34 -7.15
C ARG A 199 -4.50 16.25 -7.11
N SER A 200 -5.37 16.18 -8.11
CA SER A 200 -6.62 16.95 -8.13
C SER A 200 -7.54 16.53 -6.98
N VAL A 201 -7.89 17.48 -6.12
CA VAL A 201 -8.86 17.27 -5.04
C VAL A 201 -10.26 17.27 -5.65
N THR A 202 -10.94 16.12 -5.58
CA THR A 202 -12.28 15.94 -6.17
C THR A 202 -13.33 15.44 -5.17
N PHE A 203 -12.88 14.85 -4.07
CA PHE A 203 -13.73 14.46 -2.95
C PHE A 203 -13.52 15.43 -1.79
N LYS A 204 -14.60 15.81 -1.12
CA LYS A 204 -14.57 16.80 -0.02
C LYS A 204 -13.78 16.33 1.19
N ASP A 205 -13.73 15.02 1.39
CA ASP A 205 -13.13 14.31 2.52
C ASP A 205 -11.75 13.71 2.20
N VAL A 206 -11.18 14.02 1.04
CA VAL A 206 -9.82 13.60 0.65
C VAL A 206 -8.98 14.84 0.36
N PRO A 207 -8.34 15.46 1.38
CA PRO A 207 -7.54 16.66 1.21
C PRO A 207 -6.27 16.40 0.39
N SER A 208 -5.63 17.47 -0.10
CA SER A 208 -4.45 17.41 -0.99
C SER A 208 -3.19 16.76 -0.39
N GLY A 209 -3.16 16.61 0.94
CA GLY A 209 -2.09 15.93 1.69
C GLY A 209 -2.48 14.54 2.19
N TYR A 210 -3.66 14.02 1.82
CA TYR A 210 -4.07 12.68 2.22
C TYR A 210 -3.16 11.63 1.56
N TRP A 211 -2.64 10.67 2.35
CA TRP A 211 -1.61 9.71 1.92
C TRP A 211 -2.02 8.90 0.67
N ALA A 212 -3.31 8.58 0.53
CA ALA A 212 -3.83 7.79 -0.59
C ALA A 212 -4.47 8.63 -1.70
N LEU A 213 -4.33 9.97 -1.71
CA LEU A 213 -4.99 10.84 -2.70
C LEU A 213 -4.76 10.34 -4.14
N GLY A 214 -3.50 10.11 -4.51
CA GLY A 214 -3.13 9.63 -5.84
C GLY A 214 -3.76 8.27 -6.18
N ALA A 215 -3.77 7.33 -5.22
CA ALA A 215 -4.36 6.00 -5.39
C ALA A 215 -5.87 6.07 -5.58
N ILE A 216 -6.56 6.86 -4.75
CA ILE A 216 -8.00 7.09 -4.84
C ILE A 216 -8.37 7.69 -6.19
N ARG A 217 -7.60 8.68 -6.68
CA ARG A 217 -7.80 9.28 -8.00
C ARG A 217 -7.58 8.29 -9.13
N ALA A 218 -6.55 7.46 -9.04
CA ALA A 218 -6.25 6.44 -10.05
C ALA A 218 -7.37 5.39 -10.14
N ILE A 219 -7.76 4.80 -9.00
CA ILE A 219 -8.82 3.79 -8.93
C ILE A 219 -10.20 4.34 -9.36
N GLN A 220 -10.48 5.62 -9.08
CA GLN A 220 -11.69 6.28 -9.55
C GLN A 220 -11.72 6.40 -11.08
N LYS A 221 -10.60 6.80 -11.70
CA LYS A 221 -10.51 6.93 -13.17
C LYS A 221 -10.70 5.60 -13.89
N GLU A 222 -10.21 4.52 -13.30
CA GLU A 222 -10.44 3.15 -13.80
C GLU A 222 -11.87 2.66 -13.54
N GLY A 223 -12.70 3.42 -12.81
CA GLY A 223 -14.07 3.03 -12.48
C GLY A 223 -14.18 1.88 -11.48
N ILE A 224 -13.09 1.52 -10.80
CA ILE A 224 -13.01 0.38 -9.88
C ILE A 224 -13.69 0.71 -8.54
N MET A 225 -13.36 1.86 -7.94
CA MET A 225 -14.04 2.39 -6.76
C MET A 225 -14.48 3.82 -7.01
N ASN A 226 -15.67 4.18 -6.53
CA ASN A 226 -16.20 5.52 -6.61
C ASN A 226 -16.66 6.02 -5.23
N GLY A 227 -16.83 7.33 -5.13
CA GLY A 227 -17.49 7.98 -4.01
C GLY A 227 -18.98 8.20 -4.26
N SER A 228 -19.66 8.77 -3.27
CA SER A 228 -21.06 9.16 -3.34
C SER A 228 -21.25 10.53 -2.69
N ASN A 229 -22.19 11.35 -3.19
CA ASN A 229 -22.48 12.68 -2.64
C ASN A 229 -21.27 13.63 -2.53
N GLY A 230 -20.24 13.42 -3.37
CA GLY A 230 -19.01 14.20 -3.36
C GLY A 230 -17.98 13.76 -2.30
N GLU A 231 -18.17 12.62 -1.65
CA GLU A 231 -17.27 12.04 -0.66
C GLU A 231 -16.76 10.66 -1.12
N PHE A 232 -15.50 10.36 -0.85
CA PHE A 232 -14.93 9.03 -1.09
C PHE A 232 -15.10 8.11 0.12
N ARG A 233 -15.11 8.67 1.32
CA ARG A 233 -15.16 8.02 2.63
C ARG A 233 -13.95 7.11 2.85
N PRO A 234 -12.73 7.68 2.86
CA PRO A 234 -11.50 6.89 2.84
C PRO A 234 -11.30 6.03 4.10
N GLU A 235 -11.76 6.51 5.25
CA GLU A 235 -11.63 5.82 6.55
C GLU A 235 -12.77 4.83 6.83
N GLU A 236 -13.83 4.83 6.02
CA GLU A 236 -14.89 3.83 6.17
C GLU A 236 -14.39 2.46 5.72
N THR A 237 -14.84 1.41 6.42
CA THR A 237 -14.54 0.02 6.10
C THR A 237 -15.41 -0.49 4.95
N LEU A 238 -14.89 -1.38 4.10
CA LEU A 238 -15.74 -2.04 3.09
C LEU A 238 -16.54 -3.19 3.70
N THR A 239 -17.79 -3.34 3.26
CA THR A 239 -18.51 -4.60 3.41
C THR A 239 -18.01 -5.65 2.43
N ARG A 240 -18.27 -6.93 2.72
CA ARG A 240 -17.93 -8.06 1.84
C ARG A 240 -18.55 -7.93 0.44
N ALA A 241 -19.79 -7.45 0.34
CA ALA A 241 -20.44 -7.17 -0.95
C ALA A 241 -19.77 -6.02 -1.72
N GLN A 242 -19.38 -4.95 -1.01
CA GLN A 242 -18.64 -3.85 -1.63
C GLN A 242 -17.29 -4.32 -2.16
N LEU A 243 -16.54 -5.10 -1.38
CA LEU A 243 -15.27 -5.65 -1.85
C LEU A 243 -15.46 -6.60 -3.03
N ALA A 244 -16.52 -7.41 -3.05
CA ALA A 244 -16.84 -8.27 -4.19
C ALA A 244 -17.02 -7.47 -5.48
N ALA A 245 -17.79 -6.38 -5.43
CA ALA A 245 -17.97 -5.49 -6.58
C ALA A 245 -16.65 -4.81 -7.01
N VAL A 246 -15.81 -4.42 -6.05
CA VAL A 246 -14.50 -3.80 -6.32
C VAL A 246 -13.56 -4.80 -7.02
N LEU A 247 -13.42 -6.02 -6.49
CA LEU A 247 -12.56 -7.05 -7.09
C LEU A 247 -13.09 -7.51 -8.45
N THR A 248 -14.41 -7.63 -8.62
CA THR A 248 -15.02 -7.96 -9.92
C THR A 248 -14.64 -6.95 -10.99
N ARG A 249 -14.69 -5.64 -10.67
CA ARG A 249 -14.27 -4.59 -11.61
C ARG A 249 -12.76 -4.59 -11.84
N ALA A 250 -11.96 -4.65 -10.77
CA ALA A 250 -10.51 -4.59 -10.86
C ALA A 250 -9.92 -5.74 -11.69
N PHE A 251 -10.45 -6.95 -11.52
CA PHE A 251 -9.97 -8.16 -12.20
C PHE A 251 -10.84 -8.58 -13.39
N ARG A 252 -11.85 -7.79 -13.74
CA ARG A 252 -12.79 -8.03 -14.86
C ARG A 252 -13.43 -9.43 -14.82
N LEU A 253 -13.75 -9.89 -13.61
CA LEU A 253 -14.30 -11.22 -13.37
C LEU A 253 -15.67 -11.37 -14.05
N GLN A 254 -15.94 -12.57 -14.58
CA GLN A 254 -17.16 -12.85 -15.32
C GLN A 254 -18.13 -13.69 -14.46
N PRO A 255 -19.36 -13.21 -14.21
CA PRO A 255 -20.32 -13.98 -13.45
C PRO A 255 -20.81 -15.20 -14.26
N PRO A 256 -21.01 -16.36 -13.62
CA PRO A 256 -21.63 -17.52 -14.26
C PRO A 256 -23.10 -17.23 -14.64
N THR A 257 -23.64 -18.04 -15.55
CA THR A 257 -25.03 -17.92 -16.02
C THR A 257 -26.04 -18.48 -15.02
N THR A 258 -25.71 -19.55 -14.30
CA THR A 258 -26.62 -20.26 -13.38
C THR A 258 -25.87 -20.74 -12.13
N MET A 259 -25.79 -19.89 -11.11
CA MET A 259 -25.25 -20.28 -9.81
C MET A 259 -25.89 -19.42 -8.73
N ASN A 260 -26.56 -20.00 -7.72
CA ASN A 260 -26.80 -19.24 -6.48
C ASN A 260 -25.86 -19.80 -5.41
N PRO A 261 -24.68 -19.18 -5.21
CA PRO A 261 -23.64 -19.77 -4.37
C PRO A 261 -23.96 -19.72 -2.88
N PHE A 262 -24.81 -18.79 -2.43
CA PHE A 262 -24.97 -18.50 -1.00
C PHE A 262 -26.44 -18.29 -0.59
N THR A 263 -26.77 -18.70 0.63
CA THR A 263 -28.15 -18.74 1.15
C THR A 263 -28.72 -17.36 1.49
N ASP A 264 -27.86 -16.39 1.81
CA ASP A 264 -28.20 -15.04 2.26
C ASP A 264 -28.01 -13.95 1.17
N VAL A 265 -27.81 -14.37 -0.09
CA VAL A 265 -27.60 -13.47 -1.24
C VAL A 265 -28.68 -13.75 -2.29
N PRO A 266 -29.88 -13.15 -2.18
CA PRO A 266 -30.95 -13.37 -3.14
C PRO A 266 -30.62 -12.74 -4.51
N PRO A 267 -31.22 -13.22 -5.63
CA PRO A 267 -31.00 -12.65 -6.98
C PRO A 267 -31.29 -11.16 -7.12
N SER A 268 -32.12 -10.58 -6.24
CA SER A 268 -32.43 -9.15 -6.20
C SER A 268 -31.38 -8.31 -5.45
N PHE A 269 -30.42 -8.94 -4.78
CA PHE A 269 -29.37 -8.23 -4.05
C PHE A 269 -28.45 -7.47 -5.03
N TRP A 270 -28.12 -6.21 -4.72
CA TRP A 270 -27.44 -5.32 -5.67
C TRP A 270 -26.09 -5.85 -6.15
N ALA A 271 -25.35 -6.57 -5.29
CA ALA A 271 -24.05 -7.16 -5.61
C ALA A 271 -24.14 -8.65 -6.00
N TYR A 272 -25.35 -9.17 -6.28
CA TYR A 272 -25.57 -10.59 -6.55
C TYR A 272 -24.62 -11.12 -7.63
N ARG A 273 -24.52 -10.41 -8.76
CA ARG A 273 -23.65 -10.79 -9.90
C ARG A 273 -22.15 -10.74 -9.53
N ASP A 274 -21.72 -9.73 -8.80
CA ASP A 274 -20.31 -9.62 -8.38
C ASP A 274 -19.93 -10.76 -7.43
N ILE A 275 -20.81 -11.09 -6.47
CA ILE A 275 -20.60 -12.19 -5.53
C ILE A 275 -20.57 -13.54 -6.25
N GLN A 276 -21.44 -13.75 -7.25
CA GLN A 276 -21.39 -14.93 -8.12
C GLN A 276 -20.05 -15.04 -8.87
N ALA A 277 -19.54 -13.94 -9.40
CA ALA A 277 -18.27 -13.92 -10.13
C ALA A 277 -17.12 -14.34 -9.21
N LEU A 278 -17.04 -13.79 -8.00
CA LEU A 278 -16.02 -14.21 -7.02
C LEU A 278 -16.13 -15.69 -6.65
N ALA A 279 -17.34 -16.21 -6.46
CA ALA A 279 -17.57 -17.61 -6.11
C ALA A 279 -17.15 -18.54 -7.25
N ALA A 280 -17.51 -18.21 -8.49
CA ALA A 280 -17.14 -19.00 -9.68
C ALA A 280 -15.62 -18.99 -9.94
N SER A 281 -14.95 -17.90 -9.60
CA SER A 281 -13.49 -17.76 -9.62
C SER A 281 -12.79 -18.41 -8.42
N GLY A 282 -13.52 -19.00 -7.45
CA GLY A 282 -12.90 -19.59 -6.26
C GLY A 282 -12.21 -18.57 -5.34
N ILE A 283 -12.46 -17.27 -5.54
CA ILE A 283 -11.93 -16.19 -4.68
C ILE A 283 -12.58 -16.26 -3.30
N THR A 284 -13.87 -16.59 -3.26
CA THR A 284 -14.64 -16.79 -2.04
C THR A 284 -15.34 -18.15 -2.05
N THR A 285 -15.29 -18.84 -0.91
CA THR A 285 -16.06 -20.07 -0.65
C THR A 285 -17.26 -19.83 0.26
N GLY A 286 -17.47 -18.58 0.71
CA GLY A 286 -18.45 -18.25 1.75
C GLY A 286 -18.04 -18.76 3.12
N ARG A 287 -19.01 -18.85 4.01
CA ARG A 287 -18.87 -19.39 5.37
C ARG A 287 -19.24 -20.87 5.41
N SER A 288 -18.87 -21.52 6.51
CA SER A 288 -19.23 -22.93 6.77
C SER A 288 -20.73 -23.20 6.85
N ASP A 289 -21.55 -22.19 7.13
CA ASP A 289 -23.02 -22.28 7.15
C ASP A 289 -23.66 -22.05 5.75
N GLY A 290 -22.85 -21.88 4.71
CA GLY A 290 -23.31 -21.62 3.34
C GLY A 290 -23.74 -20.17 3.08
N SER A 291 -23.55 -19.26 4.03
CA SER A 291 -23.78 -17.82 3.84
C SER A 291 -22.55 -17.11 3.27
N PHE A 292 -22.76 -15.95 2.67
CA PHE A 292 -21.71 -15.04 2.25
C PHE A 292 -21.42 -13.96 3.29
N GLY A 293 -22.44 -13.44 3.98
CA GLY A 293 -22.35 -12.29 4.87
C GLY A 293 -22.13 -10.95 4.16
N PRO A 294 -22.99 -10.54 3.22
CA PRO A 294 -22.70 -9.43 2.30
C PRO A 294 -22.52 -8.07 2.97
N ASN A 295 -23.14 -7.84 4.13
CA ASN A 295 -23.14 -6.53 4.81
C ASN A 295 -22.08 -6.41 5.92
N GLU A 296 -21.34 -7.48 6.20
CA GLU A 296 -20.32 -7.46 7.23
C GLU A 296 -19.02 -6.79 6.74
N PRO A 297 -18.29 -6.10 7.63
CA PRO A 297 -17.01 -5.52 7.29
C PRO A 297 -15.99 -6.60 6.91
N VAL A 298 -15.07 -6.24 6.02
CA VAL A 298 -13.97 -7.11 5.63
C VAL A 298 -12.78 -6.86 6.54
N THR A 299 -12.23 -7.92 7.13
CA THR A 299 -10.96 -7.86 7.86
C THR A 299 -9.77 -7.83 6.91
N ARG A 300 -8.64 -7.28 7.35
CA ARG A 300 -7.39 -7.22 6.56
C ARG A 300 -6.96 -8.59 6.04
N VAL A 301 -7.12 -9.65 6.84
CA VAL A 301 -6.76 -11.02 6.41
C VAL A 301 -7.70 -11.58 5.35
N GLN A 302 -9.00 -11.29 5.45
CA GLN A 302 -9.96 -11.67 4.42
C GLN A 302 -9.68 -10.93 3.12
N PHE A 303 -9.36 -9.64 3.18
CA PHE A 303 -8.94 -8.88 2.02
C PHE A 303 -7.69 -9.48 1.37
N ALA A 304 -6.64 -9.76 2.15
CA ALA A 304 -5.40 -10.35 1.64
C ALA A 304 -5.66 -11.69 0.94
N ALA A 305 -6.45 -12.58 1.55
CA ALA A 305 -6.81 -13.85 0.93
C ALA A 305 -7.59 -13.65 -0.39
N PHE A 306 -8.55 -12.72 -0.42
CA PHE A 306 -9.32 -12.44 -1.64
C PHE A 306 -8.47 -11.81 -2.73
N LEU A 307 -7.61 -10.86 -2.39
CA LEU A 307 -6.67 -10.20 -3.31
C LEU A 307 -5.72 -11.24 -3.90
N TYR A 308 -5.08 -12.06 -3.07
CA TYR A 308 -4.20 -13.13 -3.54
C TYR A 308 -4.90 -14.06 -4.54
N ARG A 309 -6.11 -14.55 -4.21
CA ARG A 309 -6.84 -15.46 -5.10
C ARG A 309 -7.26 -14.77 -6.39
N ALA A 310 -7.63 -13.49 -6.35
CA ALA A 310 -7.98 -12.72 -7.53
C ALA A 310 -6.78 -12.48 -8.47
N MET A 311 -5.57 -12.30 -7.91
CA MET A 311 -4.33 -12.16 -8.68
C MET A 311 -3.90 -13.45 -9.38
N ASN A 312 -4.40 -14.60 -8.95
CA ASN A 312 -4.02 -15.93 -9.45
C ASN A 312 -5.16 -16.61 -10.23
N GLN A 313 -6.08 -15.83 -10.80
CA GLN A 313 -7.12 -16.30 -11.73
C GLN A 313 -6.59 -16.54 -13.14
#